data_AF-A0AAD5T1Z0-F1
#
_entry.id   AF-A0AAD5T1Z0-F1
#
_cell.length_a   1.000
_cell.length_b   1.000
_cell.length_c   1.000
_cell.angle_alpha   90.00
_cell.angle_beta   90.00
_cell.angle_gamma   90.00
#
_symmetry.space_group_name_H-M   'P 1'
#
loop_
_entity.id
_entity.type
_entity.pdbx_description
1 polymer ?
#
loop_
_entity_poly.entity_id
_entity_poly.type
_entity_poly.pdbx_seq_one_letter_code
_entity_poly.pdbx_strand_id
1 'polypeptide(L)'
;MTQFLVSEAGTSEQATLSMRHSKVNKLLDTLGAKSLEMQSARQSMEDKAALMLNMVKPEVKSYKYVRDALRSNQPIGQTKLSSSLSVLSRFAILGSFFASEGCKIAFTILDLISDLFFCTLYLFDIQWALSHEKDPNLSGLPGPSYFWISRLPETFTLCVAFSIFIAVSWCYSVAFADNRIRAVFSALTLTNILTALPFIVSVQISEARYLYIPYFLRAIVAVDRLQKVLRLRGATTLLKFGVVMEKVIMLLGTMIAIVYLALCLFQYVEFRFGNRILNIFDSFYFVVVTLSTVGYGDIAPQTREGELVVVILIFAALTVLPSLIGELLSAIAERRGGHGGVYSRGNANYFVVLGNFENELIMSDVLDGILHEQSTNEKVVILARSAATPKVTEVVSDYKYKNCVTYLVGSGMKKPDLERAQVKHASAVYVLGDRGASDRRREDERNTLRVWAIRNYAPDVPIFVRNLLPDSEPYQEMTVDASICVGNLKQLILGLTVIHTASSESSYETLWEAQYGDGFGNEIFVVPMNPVFAGTSFNEASCYVFAKLQLNMIGVRVYSMETDSRIILLNPGKAYILANEDEVVLVSQTESDASAFSNLASISLVIHQTY
;
A
#
# COMPACT_ATOMS: atom_id res chain seq x y z
N MET A 1 -32.15 55.94 -67.57
CA MET A 1 -31.90 55.71 -66.13
C MET A 1 -31.85 54.22 -65.74
N THR A 2 -32.39 53.30 -66.55
CA THR A 2 -32.38 51.85 -66.27
C THR A 2 -31.17 51.07 -66.82
N GLN A 3 -30.33 51.66 -67.68
CA GLN A 3 -29.07 51.03 -68.13
C GLN A 3 -27.85 51.33 -67.23
N PHE A 4 -27.91 52.35 -66.37
CA PHE A 4 -26.80 52.70 -65.48
C PHE A 4 -26.83 51.87 -64.18
N LEU A 5 -28.01 51.49 -63.69
CA LEU A 5 -28.18 50.73 -62.44
C LEU A 5 -27.86 49.23 -62.57
N VAL A 6 -27.89 48.67 -63.78
CA VAL A 6 -27.53 47.24 -64.01
C VAL A 6 -26.01 47.06 -64.12
N SER A 7 -25.26 48.10 -64.50
CA SER A 7 -23.80 48.04 -64.61
C SER A 7 -23.10 48.12 -63.24
N GLU A 8 -23.61 48.90 -62.28
CA GLU A 8 -23.02 49.00 -60.93
C GLU A 8 -23.33 47.79 -60.04
N ALA A 9 -24.49 47.15 -60.22
CA ALA A 9 -24.89 45.97 -59.46
C ALA A 9 -24.01 44.75 -59.80
N GLY A 10 -23.71 44.53 -61.09
CA GLY A 10 -22.86 43.41 -61.54
C GLY A 10 -21.40 43.51 -61.08
N THR A 11 -20.85 44.73 -60.97
CA THR A 11 -19.48 44.95 -60.49
C THR A 11 -19.33 44.80 -58.97
N SER A 12 -20.37 45.14 -58.20
CA SER A 12 -20.37 44.99 -56.73
C SER A 12 -20.50 43.52 -56.30
N GLU A 13 -21.30 42.72 -57.02
CA GLU A 13 -21.52 41.31 -56.73
C GLU A 13 -20.30 40.44 -57.09
N GLN A 14 -19.62 40.73 -58.21
CA GLN A 14 -18.35 40.06 -58.56
C GLN A 14 -17.21 40.43 -57.61
N ALA A 15 -17.13 41.68 -57.16
CA ALA A 15 -16.12 42.11 -56.18
C ALA A 15 -16.32 41.42 -54.83
N THR A 16 -17.56 41.31 -54.34
CA THR A 16 -17.89 40.63 -53.07
C THR A 16 -17.70 39.11 -53.12
N LEU A 17 -18.00 38.46 -54.25
CA LEU A 17 -17.69 37.03 -54.47
C LEU A 17 -16.18 36.76 -54.50
N SER A 18 -15.39 37.60 -55.17
CA SER A 18 -13.92 37.45 -55.21
C SER A 18 -13.30 37.63 -53.81
N MET A 19 -13.83 38.55 -53.01
CA MET A 19 -13.36 38.79 -51.64
C MET A 19 -13.73 37.65 -50.69
N ARG A 20 -14.90 37.03 -50.86
CA ARG A 20 -15.30 35.82 -50.12
C ARG A 20 -14.43 34.62 -50.48
N HIS A 21 -14.17 34.37 -51.77
CA HIS A 21 -13.28 33.29 -52.19
C HIS A 21 -11.84 33.49 -51.68
N SER A 22 -11.33 34.72 -51.68
CA SER A 22 -10.01 35.04 -51.10
C SER A 22 -9.95 34.78 -49.58
N LYS A 23 -11.00 35.15 -48.83
CA LYS A 23 -11.07 34.87 -47.39
C LYS A 23 -11.21 33.38 -47.07
N VAL A 24 -12.00 32.65 -47.85
CA VAL A 24 -12.17 31.20 -47.68
C VAL A 24 -10.88 30.45 -48.00
N ASN A 25 -10.18 30.83 -49.08
CA ASN A 25 -8.88 30.22 -49.40
C ASN A 25 -7.83 30.52 -48.33
N LYS A 26 -7.77 31.75 -47.81
CA LYS A 26 -6.88 32.07 -46.67
C LYS A 26 -7.20 31.25 -45.41
N LEU A 27 -8.49 31.02 -45.13
CA LEU A 27 -8.92 30.18 -44.02
C LEU A 27 -8.54 28.71 -44.23
N LEU A 28 -8.73 28.17 -45.44
CA LEU A 28 -8.33 26.82 -45.81
C LEU A 28 -6.80 26.63 -45.75
N ASP A 29 -6.03 27.64 -46.17
CA ASP A 29 -4.57 27.62 -46.07
C ASP A 29 -4.11 27.65 -44.60
N THR A 30 -4.75 28.45 -43.74
CA THR A 30 -4.45 28.43 -42.28
C THR A 30 -4.88 27.12 -41.60
N LEU A 31 -5.95 26.48 -42.05
CA LEU A 31 -6.40 25.18 -41.54
C LEU A 31 -5.47 24.05 -42.01
N GLY A 32 -5.00 24.12 -43.27
CA GLY A 32 -3.98 23.22 -43.81
C GLY A 32 -2.63 23.37 -43.12
N ALA A 33 -2.20 24.61 -42.83
CA ALA A 33 -0.97 24.85 -42.08
C ALA A 33 -1.05 24.31 -40.64
N LYS A 34 -2.19 24.51 -39.95
CA LYS A 34 -2.42 23.94 -38.61
C LYS A 34 -2.50 22.42 -38.60
N SER A 35 -3.05 21.80 -39.65
CA SER A 35 -3.10 20.33 -39.74
C SER A 35 -1.71 19.74 -39.97
N LEU A 36 -0.86 20.41 -40.76
CA LEU A 36 0.54 20.02 -40.97
C LEU A 36 1.37 20.19 -39.69
N GLU A 37 1.18 21.28 -38.95
CA GLU A 37 1.80 21.47 -37.63
C GLU A 37 1.35 20.40 -36.63
N MET A 38 0.05 20.08 -36.56
CA MET A 38 -0.45 18.99 -35.71
C MET A 38 0.10 17.62 -36.12
N GLN A 39 0.24 17.33 -37.42
CA GLN A 39 0.86 16.08 -37.89
C GLN A 39 2.34 16.02 -37.54
N SER A 40 3.09 17.12 -37.67
CA SER A 40 4.50 17.17 -37.27
C SER A 40 4.69 17.03 -35.75
N ALA A 41 3.80 17.63 -34.95
CA ALA A 41 3.80 17.50 -33.50
C ALA A 41 3.41 16.09 -33.06
N ARG A 42 2.49 15.43 -33.78
CA ARG A 42 2.11 14.04 -33.54
C ARG A 42 3.24 13.07 -33.90
N GLN A 43 3.92 13.26 -35.02
CA GLN A 43 5.14 12.49 -35.35
C GLN A 43 6.26 12.72 -34.32
N SER A 44 6.49 13.95 -33.86
CA SER A 44 7.46 14.22 -32.80
C SER A 44 7.08 13.57 -31.46
N MET A 45 5.79 13.51 -31.14
CA MET A 45 5.27 12.81 -29.96
C MET A 45 5.39 11.29 -30.09
N GLU A 46 5.11 10.73 -31.27
CA GLU A 46 5.28 9.30 -31.57
C GLU A 46 6.77 8.90 -31.52
N ASP A 47 7.67 9.73 -32.05
CA ASP A 47 9.12 9.52 -31.97
C ASP A 47 9.64 9.63 -30.52
N LYS A 48 9.13 10.60 -29.75
CA LYS A 48 9.46 10.72 -28.31
C LYS A 48 8.87 9.55 -27.50
N ALA A 49 7.68 9.08 -27.84
CA ALA A 49 7.07 7.90 -27.22
C ALA A 49 7.86 6.64 -27.56
N ALA A 50 8.32 6.47 -28.81
CA ALA A 50 9.20 5.37 -29.24
C ALA A 50 10.58 5.44 -28.57
N LEU A 51 11.14 6.65 -28.38
CA LEU A 51 12.38 6.86 -27.64
C LEU A 51 12.20 6.49 -26.15
N MET A 52 11.11 6.91 -25.53
CA MET A 52 10.77 6.57 -24.14
C MET A 52 10.50 5.07 -23.98
N LEU A 53 9.84 4.41 -24.95
CA LEU A 53 9.65 2.96 -24.96
C LEU A 53 10.98 2.20 -25.04
N ASN A 54 11.94 2.74 -25.80
CA ASN A 54 13.30 2.21 -25.91
C ASN A 54 14.17 2.49 -24.68
N MET A 55 13.80 3.49 -23.85
CA MET A 55 14.46 3.77 -22.56
C MET A 55 13.95 2.88 -21.42
N VAL A 56 12.84 2.15 -21.59
CA VAL A 56 12.22 1.29 -20.56
C VAL A 56 12.75 -0.15 -20.54
N LYS A 57 13.69 -0.52 -21.43
CA LYS A 57 14.43 -1.79 -21.33
C LYS A 57 15.79 -1.54 -20.65
N PRO A 58 16.08 -2.12 -19.47
CA PRO A 58 17.41 -2.01 -18.90
C PRO A 58 18.37 -2.97 -19.61
N GLU A 59 19.66 -2.69 -19.45
CA GLU A 59 20.86 -3.44 -19.87
C GLU A 59 21.49 -3.06 -21.20
N VAL A 60 22.34 -2.02 -21.16
CA VAL A 60 23.20 -1.70 -22.30
C VAL A 60 24.61 -1.33 -21.84
N LYS A 61 25.46 -2.35 -21.61
CA LYS A 61 26.92 -2.22 -21.74
C LYS A 61 27.45 -2.66 -23.12
N SER A 62 26.57 -3.15 -24.02
CA SER A 62 26.95 -3.61 -25.38
C SER A 62 26.73 -2.62 -26.53
N TYR A 63 26.04 -1.48 -26.35
CA TYR A 63 25.83 -0.55 -27.50
C TYR A 63 27.11 0.09 -27.99
N LYS A 64 28.04 0.42 -27.08
CA LYS A 64 29.21 1.23 -27.41
C LYS A 64 30.15 0.46 -28.35
N TYR A 65 30.32 -0.83 -28.11
CA TYR A 65 31.15 -1.70 -28.94
C TYR A 65 30.56 -1.96 -30.33
N VAL A 66 29.23 -2.16 -30.41
CA VAL A 66 28.54 -2.40 -31.70
C VAL A 66 28.46 -1.11 -32.52
N ARG A 67 28.27 0.05 -31.88
CA ARG A 67 28.26 1.37 -32.52
C ARG A 67 29.62 1.76 -33.10
N ASP A 68 30.71 1.39 -32.41
CA ASP A 68 32.07 1.70 -32.86
C ASP A 68 32.55 0.72 -33.96
N ALA A 69 32.11 -0.54 -33.93
CA ALA A 69 32.39 -1.51 -35.00
C ALA A 69 31.65 -1.21 -36.32
N LEU A 70 30.44 -0.63 -36.26
CA LEU A 70 29.68 -0.22 -37.44
C LEU A 70 30.22 1.06 -38.10
N ARG A 71 31.06 1.83 -37.41
CA ARG A 71 31.68 3.05 -37.96
C ARG A 71 32.95 2.80 -38.77
N SER A 72 33.60 1.64 -38.62
CA SER A 72 34.93 1.40 -39.20
C SER A 72 34.94 0.69 -40.57
N ASN A 73 33.78 0.34 -41.13
CA ASN A 73 33.59 -0.10 -42.53
C ASN A 73 34.66 -1.08 -43.08
N GLN A 74 35.12 -2.04 -42.27
CA GLN A 74 35.98 -3.14 -42.73
C GLN A 74 35.22 -4.48 -42.69
N PRO A 75 35.36 -5.34 -43.74
CA PRO A 75 34.75 -6.67 -43.75
C PRO A 75 35.57 -7.61 -42.86
N ILE A 76 35.03 -7.98 -41.70
CA ILE A 76 35.67 -8.94 -40.78
C ILE A 76 35.25 -10.37 -41.15
N GLY A 77 36.26 -11.22 -41.43
CA GLY A 77 36.10 -12.63 -41.78
C GLY A 77 35.32 -13.44 -40.73
N GLN A 78 34.26 -14.11 -41.18
CA GLN A 78 33.19 -14.67 -40.34
C GLN A 78 33.52 -15.99 -39.61
N THR A 79 34.71 -16.56 -39.75
CA THR A 79 34.93 -17.98 -39.36
C THR A 79 35.63 -18.21 -38.02
N LYS A 80 36.22 -17.19 -37.38
CA LYS A 80 36.80 -17.30 -36.02
C LYS A 80 36.08 -16.51 -34.93
N LEU A 81 35.17 -15.60 -35.30
CA LEU A 81 34.41 -14.80 -34.34
C LEU A 81 33.18 -15.53 -33.77
N SER A 82 32.58 -16.44 -34.55
CA SER A 82 31.33 -17.14 -34.19
C SER A 82 31.49 -18.19 -33.09
N SER A 83 32.65 -18.85 -32.99
CA SER A 83 32.95 -19.81 -31.92
C SER A 83 33.20 -19.13 -30.57
N SER A 84 33.89 -17.97 -30.54
CA SER A 84 34.05 -17.20 -29.30
C SER A 84 32.78 -16.42 -28.90
N LEU A 85 31.99 -15.93 -29.85
CA LEU A 85 30.71 -15.26 -29.55
C LEU A 85 29.66 -16.23 -28.99
N SER A 86 29.62 -17.48 -29.44
CA SER A 86 28.67 -18.48 -28.92
C SER A 86 29.01 -18.94 -27.49
N VAL A 87 30.29 -18.89 -27.10
CA VAL A 87 30.72 -19.15 -25.72
C VAL A 87 30.41 -17.95 -24.83
N LEU A 88 30.73 -16.72 -25.27
CA LEU A 88 30.44 -15.49 -24.54
C LEU A 88 28.94 -15.23 -24.38
N SER A 89 28.11 -15.58 -25.38
CA SER A 89 26.65 -15.46 -25.28
C SER A 89 26.06 -16.49 -24.31
N ARG A 90 26.60 -17.71 -24.26
CA ARG A 90 26.22 -18.71 -23.24
C ARG A 90 26.59 -18.24 -21.84
N PHE A 91 27.76 -17.62 -21.64
CA PHE A 91 28.13 -17.00 -20.36
C PHE A 91 27.27 -15.78 -20.02
N ALA A 92 26.83 -14.99 -21.00
CA ALA A 92 25.92 -13.87 -20.79
C ALA A 92 24.50 -14.34 -20.39
N ILE A 93 23.99 -15.39 -21.04
CA ILE A 93 22.70 -16.02 -20.69
C ILE A 93 22.78 -16.63 -19.29
N LEU A 94 23.86 -17.35 -18.97
CA LEU A 94 24.11 -17.89 -17.64
C LEU A 94 24.22 -16.77 -16.59
N GLY A 95 24.92 -15.68 -16.92
CA GLY A 95 25.03 -14.49 -16.09
C GLY A 95 23.67 -13.81 -15.85
N SER A 96 22.82 -13.70 -16.86
CA SER A 96 21.45 -13.18 -16.72
C SER A 96 20.53 -14.11 -15.91
N PHE A 97 20.72 -15.43 -16.02
CA PHE A 97 19.98 -16.41 -15.24
C PHE A 97 20.35 -16.33 -13.75
N PHE A 98 21.65 -16.24 -13.45
CA PHE A 98 22.16 -16.04 -12.10
C PHE A 98 21.79 -14.65 -11.55
N ALA A 99 21.74 -13.62 -12.38
CA ALA A 99 21.30 -12.27 -11.99
C ALA A 99 19.79 -12.17 -11.69
N SER A 100 19.00 -13.20 -12.01
CA SER A 100 17.56 -13.24 -11.71
C SER A 100 17.30 -13.10 -10.20
N GLU A 101 16.32 -12.27 -9.86
CA GLU A 101 15.87 -12.05 -8.47
C GLU A 101 15.52 -13.37 -7.76
N GLY A 102 14.86 -14.31 -8.46
CA GLY A 102 14.52 -15.61 -7.90
C GLY A 102 15.74 -16.46 -7.53
N CYS A 103 16.81 -16.39 -8.33
CA CYS A 103 18.04 -17.14 -8.08
C CYS A 103 18.80 -16.57 -6.86
N LYS A 104 18.88 -15.23 -6.76
CA LYS A 104 19.47 -14.55 -5.58
C LYS A 104 18.74 -14.90 -4.28
N ILE A 105 17.41 -14.95 -4.31
CA ILE A 105 16.59 -15.34 -3.16
C ILE A 105 16.90 -16.79 -2.76
N ALA A 106 16.91 -17.72 -3.73
CA ALA A 106 17.18 -19.14 -3.49
C ALA A 106 18.58 -19.36 -2.88
N PHE A 107 19.62 -18.71 -3.43
CA PHE A 107 20.98 -18.77 -2.86
C PHE A 107 21.05 -18.21 -1.44
N THR A 108 20.36 -17.11 -1.16
CA THR A 108 20.33 -16.51 0.19
C THR A 108 19.67 -17.45 1.20
N ILE A 109 18.60 -18.15 0.81
CA ILE A 109 17.92 -19.15 1.66
C ILE A 109 18.81 -20.37 1.88
N LEU A 110 19.44 -20.91 0.83
CA LEU A 110 20.35 -22.05 0.94
C LEU A 110 21.55 -21.73 1.84
N ASP A 111 22.10 -20.52 1.73
CA ASP A 111 23.16 -20.07 2.61
C ASP A 111 22.71 -19.95 4.07
N LEU A 112 21.49 -19.45 4.32
CA LEU A 112 20.93 -19.38 5.67
C LEU A 112 20.77 -20.79 6.26
N ILE A 113 20.29 -21.76 5.48
CA ILE A 113 20.18 -23.16 5.91
C ILE A 113 21.57 -23.74 6.21
N SER A 114 22.56 -23.47 5.35
CA SER A 114 23.94 -23.90 5.58
C SER A 114 24.54 -23.29 6.84
N ASP A 115 24.24 -22.02 7.15
CA ASP A 115 24.70 -21.35 8.36
C ASP A 115 24.10 -21.96 9.62
N LEU A 116 22.80 -22.26 9.61
CA LEU A 116 22.13 -22.97 10.70
C LEU A 116 22.71 -24.37 10.90
N PHE A 117 23.03 -25.08 9.82
CA PHE A 117 23.67 -26.39 9.90
C PHE A 117 25.06 -26.31 10.54
N PHE A 118 25.88 -25.32 10.16
CA PHE A 118 27.16 -25.07 10.85
C PHE A 118 26.97 -24.79 12.33
N CYS A 119 25.99 -23.97 12.72
CA CYS A 119 25.73 -23.71 14.12
C CYS A 119 25.38 -25.00 14.90
N THR A 120 24.63 -25.92 14.29
CA THR A 120 24.33 -27.23 14.89
C THR A 120 25.54 -28.16 14.95
N LEU A 121 26.37 -28.19 13.91
CA LEU A 121 27.61 -28.97 13.89
C LEU A 121 28.57 -28.50 14.99
N TYR A 122 28.62 -27.20 15.29
CA TYR A 122 29.45 -26.64 16.35
C TYR A 122 29.07 -27.20 17.73
N LEU A 123 27.76 -27.27 18.01
CA LEU A 123 27.27 -27.82 19.28
C LEU A 123 27.60 -29.30 19.40
N PHE A 124 27.57 -30.03 18.29
CA PHE A 124 27.98 -31.44 18.28
C PHE A 124 29.49 -31.60 18.49
N ASP A 125 30.31 -30.82 17.78
CA ASP A 125 31.77 -30.83 17.91
C ASP A 125 32.21 -30.46 19.33
N ILE A 126 31.58 -29.45 19.95
CA ILE A 126 31.94 -29.04 21.32
C ILE A 126 31.51 -30.10 22.35
N GLN A 127 30.33 -30.71 22.17
CA GLN A 127 29.89 -31.82 23.03
C GLN A 127 30.84 -33.03 22.92
N TRP A 128 31.27 -33.35 21.70
CA TRP A 128 32.25 -34.39 21.45
C TRP A 128 33.58 -34.08 22.14
N ALA A 129 34.10 -32.86 21.95
CA ALA A 129 35.35 -32.43 22.56
C ALA A 129 35.32 -32.49 24.10
N LEU A 130 34.19 -32.16 24.73
CA LEU A 130 34.01 -32.25 26.19
C LEU A 130 34.10 -33.70 26.68
N SER A 131 33.58 -34.66 25.91
CA SER A 131 33.60 -36.09 26.25
C SER A 131 34.96 -36.76 26.03
N HIS A 132 35.81 -36.21 25.15
CA HIS A 132 37.08 -36.79 24.72
C HIS A 132 38.28 -35.85 25.00
N GLU A 133 38.33 -35.29 26.21
CA GLU A 133 39.37 -34.33 26.62
C GLU A 133 40.79 -34.93 26.59
N LYS A 134 40.94 -36.22 26.93
CA LYS A 134 42.23 -36.93 27.05
C LYS A 134 42.59 -37.74 25.79
N ASP A 135 42.27 -37.24 24.61
CA ASP A 135 42.59 -37.94 23.39
C ASP A 135 44.12 -38.03 23.17
N PRO A 136 44.67 -39.23 22.93
CA PRO A 136 46.12 -39.45 22.80
C PRO A 136 46.71 -38.74 21.57
N ASN A 137 45.87 -38.36 20.60
CA ASN A 137 46.27 -37.65 19.38
C ASN A 137 46.50 -36.15 19.62
N LEU A 138 46.06 -35.58 20.75
CA LEU A 138 46.28 -34.15 21.06
C LEU A 138 47.62 -33.86 21.73
N SER A 139 48.23 -34.84 22.41
CA SER A 139 49.45 -34.63 23.21
C SER A 139 50.74 -34.51 22.38
N GLY A 140 50.67 -34.79 21.07
CA GLY A 140 51.81 -34.69 20.14
C GLY A 140 51.82 -33.45 19.24
N LEU A 141 50.83 -32.55 19.37
CA LEU A 141 50.65 -31.41 18.46
C LEU A 141 51.45 -30.17 18.90
N PRO A 142 52.05 -29.41 17.96
CA PRO A 142 52.86 -28.25 18.28
C PRO A 142 52.00 -27.04 18.71
N GLY A 143 52.41 -26.36 19.77
CA GLY A 143 51.80 -25.09 20.21
C GLY A 143 50.92 -25.20 21.46
N PRO A 144 50.30 -24.10 21.87
CA PRO A 144 49.53 -24.06 23.11
C PRO A 144 48.20 -24.83 22.97
N SER A 145 47.76 -25.43 24.08
CA SER A 145 46.62 -26.37 24.12
C SER A 145 45.31 -25.78 23.62
N TYR A 146 45.10 -24.46 23.67
CA TYR A 146 43.86 -23.82 23.23
C TYR A 146 43.61 -23.92 21.71
N PHE A 147 44.64 -24.08 20.87
CA PHE A 147 44.47 -24.19 19.42
C PHE A 147 43.97 -25.56 18.94
N TRP A 148 44.00 -26.58 19.79
CA TRP A 148 43.79 -27.98 19.38
C TRP A 148 42.57 -28.59 20.06
N ILE A 149 41.56 -29.01 19.30
CA ILE A 149 40.31 -29.61 19.79
C ILE A 149 40.06 -30.99 19.16
N SER A 150 39.59 -31.95 19.94
CA SER A 150 39.18 -33.25 19.41
C SER A 150 37.93 -33.10 18.53
N ARG A 151 37.98 -33.66 17.33
CA ARG A 151 36.89 -33.63 16.35
C ARG A 151 36.70 -34.98 15.67
N LEU A 152 35.45 -35.41 15.53
CA LEU A 152 35.08 -36.63 14.83
C LEU A 152 35.41 -36.54 13.32
N PRO A 153 35.87 -37.61 12.64
CA PRO A 153 36.23 -37.53 11.23
C PRO A 153 35.03 -37.17 10.33
N GLU A 154 33.85 -37.68 10.68
CA GLU A 154 32.60 -37.47 9.95
C GLU A 154 32.11 -36.03 10.03
N THR A 155 32.24 -35.38 11.20
CA THR A 155 31.85 -33.97 11.35
C THR A 155 32.80 -33.06 10.62
N PHE A 156 34.09 -33.41 10.58
CA PHE A 156 35.11 -32.70 9.81
C PHE A 156 34.83 -32.74 8.31
N THR A 157 34.51 -33.90 7.73
CA THR A 157 34.19 -34.00 6.29
C THR A 157 32.94 -33.20 5.93
N LEU A 158 31.91 -33.21 6.78
CA LEU A 158 30.73 -32.36 6.61
C LEU A 158 31.09 -30.87 6.67
N CYS A 159 31.87 -30.43 7.66
CA CYS A 159 32.32 -29.03 7.77
C CYS A 159 33.09 -28.58 6.53
N VAL A 160 33.95 -29.43 5.96
CA VAL A 160 34.68 -29.13 4.72
C VAL A 160 33.71 -28.99 3.55
N ALA A 161 32.75 -29.91 3.38
CA ALA A 161 31.77 -29.86 2.30
C ALA A 161 30.94 -28.57 2.33
N PHE A 162 30.41 -28.19 3.49
CA PHE A 162 29.67 -26.93 3.62
C PHE A 162 30.57 -25.69 3.48
N SER A 163 31.83 -25.75 3.93
CA SER A 163 32.80 -24.65 3.74
C SER A 163 33.09 -24.38 2.26
N ILE A 164 33.18 -25.43 1.44
CA ILE A 164 33.30 -25.30 -0.02
C ILE A 164 32.05 -24.64 -0.60
N PHE A 165 30.86 -25.07 -0.17
CA PHE A 165 29.59 -24.46 -0.61
C PHE A 165 29.55 -22.95 -0.31
N ILE A 166 29.92 -22.54 0.91
CA ILE A 166 29.98 -21.12 1.30
C ILE A 166 31.04 -20.36 0.51
N ALA A 167 32.21 -20.96 0.28
CA ALA A 167 33.26 -20.32 -0.52
C ALA A 167 32.75 -20.04 -1.95
N VAL A 168 32.01 -20.98 -2.55
CA VAL A 168 31.37 -20.80 -3.86
C VAL A 168 30.31 -19.68 -3.80
N SER A 169 29.44 -19.68 -2.78
CA SER A 169 28.42 -18.63 -2.61
C SER A 169 29.03 -17.24 -2.35
N TRP A 170 30.16 -17.18 -1.64
CA TRP A 170 30.90 -15.95 -1.43
C TRP A 170 31.54 -15.45 -2.73
N CYS A 171 32.18 -16.33 -3.51
CA CYS A 171 32.71 -15.99 -4.84
C CYS A 171 31.60 -15.46 -5.76
N TYR A 172 30.44 -16.10 -5.73
CA TYR A 172 29.24 -15.62 -6.42
C TYR A 172 28.85 -14.20 -5.97
N SER A 173 28.72 -13.98 -4.66
CA SER A 173 28.33 -12.68 -4.10
C SER A 173 29.32 -11.56 -4.45
N VAL A 174 30.63 -11.86 -4.48
CA VAL A 174 31.68 -10.89 -4.85
C VAL A 174 31.68 -10.62 -6.36
N ALA A 175 31.42 -11.61 -7.20
CA ALA A 175 31.41 -11.46 -8.66
C ALA A 175 30.30 -10.50 -9.14
N PHE A 176 29.14 -10.52 -8.48
CA PHE A 176 27.97 -9.69 -8.79
C PHE A 176 27.87 -8.41 -7.94
N ALA A 177 28.84 -8.13 -7.07
CA ALA A 177 28.86 -6.89 -6.29
C ALA A 177 29.30 -5.69 -7.15
N ASP A 178 28.58 -4.57 -7.03
CA ASP A 178 28.93 -3.31 -7.71
C ASP A 178 30.34 -2.82 -7.34
N ASN A 179 30.71 -2.96 -6.07
CA ASN A 179 32.01 -2.58 -5.53
C ASN A 179 32.73 -3.79 -4.93
N ARG A 180 33.51 -4.49 -5.75
CA ARG A 180 34.19 -5.75 -5.39
C ARG A 180 35.11 -5.62 -4.18
N ILE A 181 35.91 -4.55 -4.09
CA ILE A 181 36.86 -4.35 -3.00
C ILE A 181 36.13 -4.18 -1.66
N ARG A 182 35.08 -3.34 -1.64
CA ARG A 182 34.25 -3.15 -0.45
C ARG A 182 33.52 -4.44 -0.06
N ALA A 183 33.09 -5.23 -1.04
CA ALA A 183 32.43 -6.51 -0.81
C ALA A 183 33.36 -7.55 -0.18
N VAL A 184 34.66 -7.54 -0.50
CA VAL A 184 35.65 -8.45 0.12
C VAL A 184 35.99 -8.02 1.55
N PHE A 185 36.19 -6.73 1.79
CA PHE A 185 36.61 -6.17 3.10
C PHE A 185 35.45 -5.84 4.06
N SER A 186 34.24 -6.36 3.83
CA SER A 186 33.13 -6.20 4.78
C SER A 186 33.35 -7.09 6.02
N ALA A 187 32.94 -6.62 7.21
CA ALA A 187 33.09 -7.39 8.45
C ALA A 187 32.40 -8.77 8.36
N LEU A 188 31.24 -8.85 7.71
CA LEU A 188 30.49 -10.09 7.51
C LEU A 188 31.18 -11.07 6.53
N THR A 189 31.82 -10.53 5.49
CA THR A 189 32.58 -11.37 4.54
C THR A 189 33.89 -11.84 5.14
N LEU A 190 34.51 -11.02 6.00
CA LEU A 190 35.67 -11.44 6.77
C LEU A 190 35.34 -12.62 7.70
N THR A 191 34.17 -12.62 8.35
CA THR A 191 33.70 -13.78 9.13
C THR A 191 33.52 -15.02 8.27
N ASN A 192 33.04 -14.90 7.03
CA ASN A 192 32.97 -16.03 6.09
C ASN A 192 34.36 -16.57 5.75
N ILE A 193 35.34 -15.70 5.49
CA ILE A 193 36.72 -16.10 5.21
C ILE A 193 37.32 -16.79 6.44
N LEU A 194 37.18 -16.18 7.62
CA LEU A 194 37.71 -16.71 8.87
C LEU A 194 37.15 -18.08 9.23
N THR A 195 35.89 -18.34 8.90
CA THR A 195 35.21 -19.59 9.28
C THR A 195 35.25 -20.67 8.20
N ALA A 196 35.36 -20.33 6.91
CA ALA A 196 35.37 -21.32 5.82
C ALA A 196 36.77 -21.65 5.29
N LEU A 197 37.68 -20.67 5.22
CA LEU A 197 39.01 -20.86 4.61
C LEU A 197 39.88 -21.85 5.41
N PRO A 198 39.94 -21.79 6.77
CA PRO A 198 40.73 -22.75 7.53
C PRO A 198 40.32 -24.20 7.33
N PHE A 199 39.02 -24.50 7.17
CA PHE A 199 38.55 -25.86 6.88
C PHE A 199 39.06 -26.35 5.52
N ILE A 200 39.03 -25.51 4.49
CA ILE A 200 39.51 -25.88 3.15
C ILE A 200 41.02 -26.14 3.16
N VAL A 201 41.79 -25.29 3.85
CA VAL A 201 43.25 -25.45 3.98
C VAL A 201 43.60 -26.68 4.82
N SER A 202 42.80 -26.99 5.84
CA SER A 202 43.05 -28.13 6.74
C SER A 202 42.96 -29.51 6.07
N VAL A 203 42.39 -29.60 4.86
CA VAL A 203 42.40 -30.84 4.06
C VAL A 203 43.81 -31.21 3.60
N GLN A 204 44.69 -30.22 3.41
CA GLN A 204 46.04 -30.43 2.89
C GLN A 204 47.04 -30.87 3.98
N ILE A 205 46.69 -30.73 5.26
CA ILE A 205 47.57 -30.99 6.40
C ILE A 205 46.86 -31.96 7.35
N SER A 206 47.38 -33.18 7.52
CA SER A 206 46.77 -34.23 8.36
C SER A 206 46.55 -33.79 9.81
N GLU A 207 47.49 -33.04 10.38
CA GLU A 207 47.43 -32.53 11.75
C GLU A 207 46.45 -31.35 11.93
N ALA A 208 46.14 -30.60 10.85
CA ALA A 208 45.28 -29.43 10.92
C ALA A 208 43.80 -29.77 11.13
N ARG A 209 43.43 -31.05 11.09
CA ARG A 209 42.08 -31.51 11.43
C ARG A 209 41.65 -31.13 12.85
N TYR A 210 42.61 -31.12 13.78
CA TYR A 210 42.38 -30.79 15.19
C TYR A 210 42.43 -29.28 15.47
N LEU A 211 42.66 -28.44 14.45
CA LEU A 211 42.71 -26.99 14.64
C LEU A 211 41.33 -26.45 15.06
N TYR A 212 41.31 -25.67 16.14
CA TYR A 212 40.12 -24.96 16.59
C TYR A 212 39.79 -23.82 15.63
N ILE A 213 38.57 -23.85 15.09
CA ILE A 213 38.03 -22.85 14.19
C ILE A 213 36.78 -22.29 14.86
N PRO A 214 36.69 -20.97 15.12
CA PRO A 214 35.55 -20.36 15.82
C PRO A 214 34.35 -20.17 14.88
N TYR A 215 33.83 -21.25 14.30
CA TYR A 215 32.72 -21.19 13.35
C TYR A 215 31.35 -20.96 14.00
N PHE A 216 31.26 -20.89 15.33
CA PHE A 216 30.08 -20.36 16.03
C PHE A 216 29.79 -18.89 15.66
N LEU A 217 30.81 -18.12 15.24
CA LEU A 217 30.67 -16.74 14.74
C LEU A 217 29.75 -16.63 13.52
N ARG A 218 29.46 -17.73 12.83
CA ARG A 218 28.51 -17.78 11.71
C ARG A 218 27.08 -17.41 12.11
N ALA A 219 26.72 -17.51 13.40
CA ALA A 219 25.42 -17.01 13.87
C ALA A 219 25.20 -15.52 13.58
N ILE A 220 26.27 -14.70 13.55
CA ILE A 220 26.20 -13.27 13.16
C ILE A 220 25.80 -13.13 11.69
N VAL A 221 26.40 -13.96 10.81
CA VAL A 221 26.11 -13.98 9.38
C VAL A 221 24.70 -14.50 9.12
N ALA A 222 24.24 -15.50 9.89
CA ALA A 222 22.89 -16.05 9.79
C ALA A 222 21.82 -14.98 10.06
N VAL A 223 22.03 -14.11 11.04
CA VAL A 223 21.11 -12.99 11.35
C VAL A 223 21.03 -11.99 10.20
N ASP A 224 22.16 -11.61 9.59
CA ASP A 224 22.19 -10.72 8.43
C ASP A 224 21.47 -11.34 7.22
N ARG A 225 21.69 -12.64 6.96
CA ARG A 225 20.99 -13.37 5.90
C ARG A 225 19.49 -13.49 6.18
N LEU A 226 19.09 -13.75 7.42
CA LEU A 226 17.69 -13.74 7.82
C LEU A 226 17.04 -12.38 7.53
N GLN A 227 17.73 -11.28 7.85
CA GLN A 227 17.26 -9.94 7.53
C GLN A 227 17.07 -9.73 6.03
N LYS A 228 18.02 -10.19 5.21
CA LYS A 228 17.91 -10.15 3.74
C LYS A 228 16.70 -10.94 3.25
N VAL A 229 16.51 -12.18 3.72
CA VAL A 229 15.36 -13.03 3.36
C VAL A 229 14.03 -12.35 3.71
N LEU A 230 13.91 -11.75 4.89
CA LEU A 230 12.68 -11.07 5.31
C LEU A 230 12.41 -9.77 4.53
N ARG A 231 13.46 -9.03 4.14
CA ARG A 231 13.35 -7.78 3.38
C ARG A 231 13.09 -7.97 1.90
N LEU A 232 13.22 -9.18 1.35
CA LEU A 232 12.93 -9.51 -0.07
C LEU A 232 11.41 -9.53 -0.37
N ARG A 233 10.70 -8.62 0.28
CA ARG A 233 9.26 -8.47 0.34
C ARG A 233 8.77 -7.90 -1.00
N GLY A 234 8.06 -8.74 -1.76
CA GLY A 234 7.42 -8.35 -3.02
C GLY A 234 7.84 -9.17 -4.25
N ALA A 235 8.97 -9.89 -4.20
CA ALA A 235 9.43 -10.71 -5.32
C ALA A 235 8.76 -12.10 -5.38
N THR A 236 8.32 -12.64 -4.24
CA THR A 236 7.71 -13.97 -4.15
C THR A 236 6.43 -13.94 -3.33
N THR A 237 5.36 -14.56 -3.84
CA THR A 237 4.03 -14.67 -3.21
C THR A 237 4.01 -15.48 -1.91
N LEU A 238 5.07 -16.25 -1.62
CA LEU A 238 5.12 -17.24 -0.54
C LEU A 238 5.40 -16.67 0.87
N LEU A 239 6.06 -15.51 0.99
CA LEU A 239 6.43 -14.92 2.29
C LEU A 239 5.89 -13.49 2.43
N LYS A 240 4.57 -13.36 2.55
CA LYS A 240 3.91 -12.07 2.86
C LYS A 240 3.82 -11.86 4.38
N PHE A 241 4.95 -11.61 5.03
CA PHE A 241 4.91 -11.15 6.42
C PHE A 241 4.52 -9.68 6.51
N GLY A 242 3.84 -9.27 7.59
CA GLY A 242 3.62 -7.87 7.93
C GLY A 242 4.92 -7.21 8.43
N VAL A 243 5.03 -5.88 8.39
CA VAL A 243 6.22 -5.12 8.88
C VAL A 243 6.51 -5.49 10.35
N VAL A 244 5.46 -5.60 11.16
CA VAL A 244 5.58 -5.98 12.57
C VAL A 244 6.10 -7.40 12.73
N MET A 245 5.59 -8.37 11.95
CA MET A 245 6.04 -9.76 12.05
C MET A 245 7.50 -9.92 11.62
N GLU A 246 7.94 -9.19 10.59
CA GLU A 246 9.35 -9.11 10.20
C GLU A 246 10.24 -8.64 11.36
N LYS A 247 9.85 -7.54 12.04
CA LYS A 247 10.59 -7.03 13.20
C LYS A 247 10.59 -8.00 14.38
N VAL A 248 9.49 -8.70 14.63
CA VAL A 248 9.40 -9.75 15.67
C VAL A 248 10.33 -10.92 15.35
N ILE A 249 10.33 -11.42 14.12
CA ILE A 249 11.22 -12.53 13.71
C ILE A 249 12.69 -12.10 13.82
N MET A 250 13.01 -10.87 13.42
CA MET A 250 14.37 -10.33 13.57
C MET A 250 14.80 -10.20 15.04
N LEU A 251 13.92 -9.74 15.92
CA LEU A 251 14.19 -9.63 17.35
C LEU A 251 14.42 -11.01 17.99
N LEU A 252 13.58 -12.00 17.67
CA LEU A 252 13.77 -13.36 18.17
C LEU A 252 15.05 -14.01 17.60
N GLY A 253 15.32 -13.84 16.30
CA GLY A 253 16.49 -14.38 15.65
C GLY A 253 17.81 -13.80 16.19
N THR A 254 17.86 -12.48 16.40
CA THR A 254 19.02 -11.81 17.02
C THR A 254 19.20 -12.21 18.49
N MET A 255 18.12 -12.32 19.26
CA MET A 255 18.18 -12.79 20.65
C MET A 255 18.75 -14.21 20.75
N ILE A 256 18.25 -15.14 19.91
CA ILE A 256 18.75 -16.51 19.84
C ILE A 256 20.23 -16.53 19.42
N ALA A 257 20.63 -15.70 18.45
CA ALA A 257 22.02 -15.61 18.02
C ALA A 257 22.94 -15.07 19.13
N ILE A 258 22.54 -14.06 19.90
CA ILE A 258 23.32 -13.54 21.04
C ILE A 258 23.48 -14.63 22.11
N VAL A 259 22.40 -15.31 22.49
CA VAL A 259 22.44 -16.41 23.46
C VAL A 259 23.35 -17.53 22.97
N TYR A 260 23.27 -17.90 21.70
CA TYR A 260 24.11 -18.92 21.09
C TYR A 260 25.60 -18.53 21.07
N LEU A 261 25.93 -17.31 20.65
CA LEU A 261 27.31 -16.82 20.62
C LEU A 261 27.91 -16.76 22.02
N ALA A 262 27.13 -16.26 22.99
CA ALA A 262 27.49 -16.20 24.39
C ALA A 262 27.77 -17.59 24.98
N LEU A 263 26.87 -18.54 24.72
CA LEU A 263 27.00 -19.93 25.13
C LEU A 263 28.27 -20.56 24.57
N CYS A 264 28.51 -20.42 23.27
CA CYS A 264 29.65 -21.04 22.59
C CYS A 264 30.98 -20.45 23.05
N LEU A 265 31.02 -19.13 23.26
CA LEU A 265 32.23 -18.42 23.69
C LEU A 265 32.55 -18.71 25.15
N PHE A 266 31.57 -18.63 26.05
CA PHE A 266 31.74 -18.93 27.47
C PHE A 266 32.15 -20.39 27.68
N GLN A 267 31.47 -21.33 27.03
CA GLN A 267 31.78 -22.76 27.08
C GLN A 267 33.22 -23.03 26.63
N TYR A 268 33.66 -22.43 25.53
CA TYR A 268 35.00 -22.66 24.99
C TYR A 268 36.10 -22.11 25.91
N VAL A 269 35.90 -20.92 26.48
CA VAL A 269 36.88 -20.31 27.40
C VAL A 269 36.99 -21.09 28.71
N GLU A 270 35.86 -21.45 29.33
CA GLU A 270 35.87 -22.23 30.57
C GLU A 270 36.42 -23.66 30.35
N PHE A 271 36.16 -24.28 29.19
CA PHE A 271 36.75 -25.58 28.86
C PHE A 271 38.28 -25.55 28.71
N ARG A 272 38.88 -24.41 28.31
CA ARG A 272 40.33 -24.33 28.04
C ARG A 272 41.15 -23.69 29.13
N PHE A 273 40.59 -22.69 29.79
CA PHE A 273 41.29 -21.93 30.81
C PHE A 273 40.79 -22.28 32.22
N GLY A 274 39.61 -22.87 32.33
CA GLY A 274 38.99 -23.24 33.59
C GLY A 274 39.39 -24.63 34.06
N ASN A 275 39.16 -24.89 35.35
CA ASN A 275 39.38 -26.19 35.98
C ASN A 275 38.10 -27.05 36.03
N ARG A 276 36.99 -26.56 35.48
CA ARG A 276 35.67 -27.20 35.52
C ARG A 276 35.14 -27.42 34.11
N ILE A 277 34.74 -28.66 33.83
CA ILE A 277 34.04 -29.02 32.61
C ILE A 277 32.55 -28.75 32.84
N LEU A 278 32.02 -27.71 32.20
CA LEU A 278 30.59 -27.38 32.23
C LEU A 278 29.87 -28.14 31.12
N ASN A 279 28.64 -28.58 31.38
CA ASN A 279 27.78 -29.10 30.31
C ASN A 279 27.24 -27.95 29.47
N ILE A 280 26.88 -28.20 28.20
CA ILE A 280 26.32 -27.17 27.31
C ILE A 280 25.06 -26.53 27.93
N PHE A 281 24.25 -27.34 28.61
CA PHE A 281 23.05 -26.85 29.32
C PHE A 281 23.37 -25.96 30.52
N ASP A 282 24.48 -26.20 31.22
CA ASP A 282 24.91 -25.36 32.34
C ASP A 282 25.35 -23.98 31.84
N SER A 283 26.07 -23.96 30.72
CA SER A 283 26.46 -22.71 30.04
C SER A 283 25.26 -21.97 29.45
N PHE A 284 24.25 -22.69 28.94
CA PHE A 284 22.99 -22.08 28.50
C PHE A 284 22.25 -21.42 29.66
N TYR A 285 22.12 -22.14 30.77
CA TYR A 285 21.51 -21.62 31.98
C TYR A 285 22.25 -20.37 32.48
N PHE A 286 23.59 -20.41 32.57
CA PHE A 286 24.41 -19.26 32.96
C PHE A 286 24.16 -18.04 32.07
N VAL A 287 24.17 -18.22 30.74
CA VAL A 287 23.96 -17.12 29.79
C VAL A 287 22.55 -16.54 29.93
N VAL A 288 21.51 -17.37 30.03
CA VAL A 288 20.13 -16.89 30.19
C VAL A 288 19.94 -16.14 31.52
N VAL A 289 20.50 -16.65 32.62
CA VAL A 289 20.46 -16.00 33.95
C VAL A 289 21.22 -14.67 33.95
N THR A 290 22.34 -14.59 33.23
CA THR A 290 23.15 -13.37 33.11
C THR A 290 22.46 -12.33 32.23
N LEU A 291 21.95 -12.73 31.06
CA LEU A 291 21.25 -11.82 30.13
C LEU A 291 19.91 -11.33 30.69
N SER A 292 19.24 -12.14 31.52
CA SER A 292 18.03 -11.73 32.24
C SER A 292 18.31 -10.86 33.46
N THR A 293 19.58 -10.55 33.76
CA THR A 293 20.02 -9.73 34.90
C THR A 293 19.66 -10.32 36.27
N VAL A 294 19.32 -11.61 36.35
CA VAL A 294 18.97 -12.29 37.61
C VAL A 294 20.22 -12.58 38.43
N GLY A 295 21.24 -13.17 37.80
CA GLY A 295 22.55 -13.37 38.41
C GLY A 295 22.56 -14.19 39.71
N TYR A 296 22.04 -15.43 39.68
CA TYR A 296 22.01 -16.30 40.87
C TYR A 296 23.39 -16.56 41.50
N GLY A 297 24.46 -16.53 40.70
CA GLY A 297 25.84 -16.71 41.17
C GLY A 297 26.23 -18.16 41.48
N ASP A 298 25.40 -19.12 41.10
CA ASP A 298 25.63 -20.56 41.22
C ASP A 298 26.64 -21.08 40.18
N ILE A 299 26.65 -20.48 38.98
CA ILE A 299 27.69 -20.62 37.97
C ILE A 299 28.28 -19.24 37.71
N ALA A 300 29.61 -19.12 37.78
CA ALA A 300 30.35 -17.89 37.56
C ALA A 300 31.66 -18.20 36.82
N PRO A 301 32.18 -17.27 36.00
CA PRO A 301 33.50 -17.41 35.39
C PRO A 301 34.56 -17.57 36.47
N GLN A 302 35.43 -18.59 36.35
CA GLN A 302 36.55 -18.79 37.28
C GLN A 302 37.85 -18.21 36.75
N THR A 303 37.86 -17.80 35.48
CA THR A 303 39.03 -17.37 34.74
C THR A 303 38.96 -15.89 34.40
N ARG A 304 40.11 -15.20 34.38
CA ARG A 304 40.18 -13.79 33.96
C ARG A 304 39.65 -13.58 32.53
N GLU A 305 39.90 -14.55 31.66
CA GLU A 305 39.40 -14.52 30.28
C GLU A 305 37.88 -14.73 30.23
N GLY A 306 37.34 -15.62 31.06
CA GLY A 306 35.89 -15.82 31.21
C GLY A 306 35.19 -14.59 31.76
N GLU A 307 35.77 -13.91 32.75
CA GLU A 307 35.28 -12.63 33.28
C GLU A 307 35.22 -11.57 32.16
N LEU A 308 36.27 -11.44 31.36
CA LEU A 308 36.31 -10.49 30.25
C LEU A 308 35.22 -10.79 29.20
N VAL A 309 35.03 -12.07 28.86
CA VAL A 309 33.96 -12.50 27.95
C VAL A 309 32.58 -12.11 28.48
N VAL A 310 32.32 -12.32 29.77
CA VAL A 310 31.03 -11.98 30.40
C VAL A 310 30.81 -10.46 30.39
N VAL A 311 31.85 -9.65 30.65
CA VAL A 311 31.77 -8.19 30.57
C VAL A 311 31.41 -7.74 29.15
N ILE A 312 32.12 -8.26 28.14
CA ILE A 312 31.84 -7.93 26.73
C ILE A 312 30.42 -8.35 26.33
N LEU A 313 29.98 -9.53 26.77
CA LEU A 313 28.63 -10.05 26.53
C LEU A 313 27.56 -9.12 27.11
N ILE A 314 27.72 -8.67 28.36
CA ILE A 314 26.76 -7.77 29.01
C ILE A 314 26.66 -6.46 28.23
N PHE A 315 27.78 -5.85 27.82
CA PHE A 315 27.75 -4.64 27.00
C PHE A 315 27.10 -4.86 25.63
N ALA A 316 27.36 -5.99 24.97
CA ALA A 316 26.72 -6.33 23.69
C ALA A 316 25.20 -6.50 23.84
N ALA A 317 24.74 -7.17 24.89
CA ALA A 317 23.32 -7.37 25.16
C ALA A 317 22.60 -6.06 25.49
N LEU A 318 23.18 -5.22 26.36
CA LEU A 318 22.62 -3.93 26.77
C LEU A 318 22.58 -2.89 25.63
N THR A 319 23.40 -3.04 24.60
CA THR A 319 23.38 -2.14 23.43
C THR A 319 22.45 -2.64 22.33
N VAL A 320 22.49 -3.93 22.01
CA VAL A 320 21.75 -4.49 20.87
C VAL A 320 20.27 -4.69 21.21
N LEU A 321 19.93 -5.29 22.36
CA LEU A 321 18.54 -5.66 22.66
C LEU A 321 17.60 -4.44 22.76
N PRO A 322 17.95 -3.34 23.46
CA PRO A 322 17.06 -2.17 23.53
C PRO A 322 16.82 -1.51 22.16
N SER A 323 17.83 -1.49 21.29
CA SER A 323 17.69 -0.92 19.95
C SER A 323 16.65 -1.67 19.12
N LEU A 324 16.67 -3.00 19.18
CA LEU A 324 15.72 -3.86 18.47
C LEU A 324 14.30 -3.75 19.03
N ILE A 325 14.16 -3.64 20.36
CA ILE A 325 12.87 -3.39 21.00
C ILE A 325 12.32 -2.03 20.55
N GLY A 326 13.16 -1.00 20.49
CA GLY A 326 12.78 0.32 19.98
C GLY A 326 12.23 0.27 18.55
N GLU A 327 12.91 -0.45 17.64
CA GLU A 327 12.44 -0.64 16.27
C GLU A 327 11.10 -1.40 16.19
N LEU A 328 10.91 -2.41 17.05
CA LEU A 328 9.65 -3.15 17.14
C LEU A 328 8.53 -2.24 17.64
N LEU A 329 8.78 -1.47 18.70
CA LEU A 329 7.80 -0.52 19.25
C LEU A 329 7.41 0.53 18.22
N SER A 330 8.36 1.07 17.45
CA SER A 330 8.05 2.02 16.37
C SER A 330 7.19 1.36 15.28
N ALA A 331 7.48 0.11 14.90
CA ALA A 331 6.70 -0.60 13.89
C ALA A 331 5.27 -0.93 14.39
N ILE A 332 5.12 -1.26 15.67
CA ILE A 332 3.81 -1.46 16.30
C ILE A 332 3.04 -0.14 16.37
N ALA A 333 3.70 0.96 16.76
CA ALA A 333 3.09 2.29 16.82
C ALA A 333 2.62 2.74 15.43
N GLU A 334 3.43 2.56 14.39
CA GLU A 334 3.07 2.87 13.01
C GLU A 334 1.85 2.04 12.54
N ARG A 335 1.80 0.75 12.91
CA ARG A 335 0.64 -0.10 12.62
C ARG A 335 -0.62 0.36 13.36
N ARG A 336 -0.51 0.75 14.63
CA ARG A 336 -1.63 1.29 15.43
C ARG A 336 -2.11 2.63 14.89
N GLY A 337 -1.20 3.47 14.39
CA GLY A 337 -1.50 4.72 13.72
C GLY A 337 -2.04 4.55 12.29
N GLY A 338 -2.52 3.37 11.89
CA GLY A 338 -3.21 3.14 10.62
C GLY A 338 -2.32 3.02 9.38
N HIS A 339 -0.99 3.19 9.48
CA HIS A 339 -0.07 3.17 8.32
C HIS A 339 0.17 1.77 7.74
N GLY A 340 -0.16 0.71 8.50
CA GLY A 340 0.05 -0.70 8.10
C GLY A 340 -1.19 -1.59 8.12
N GLY A 341 -2.38 -1.02 8.34
CA GLY A 341 -3.64 -1.76 8.33
C GLY A 341 -4.09 -2.11 6.91
N VAL A 342 -4.72 -3.28 6.74
CA VAL A 342 -5.48 -3.68 5.54
C VAL A 342 -6.91 -3.90 5.98
N TYR A 343 -7.87 -3.35 5.24
CA TYR A 343 -9.27 -3.66 5.47
C TYR A 343 -9.59 -5.03 4.86
N SER A 344 -10.09 -5.94 5.69
CA SER A 344 -10.56 -7.25 5.25
C SER A 344 -12.06 -7.19 5.02
N ARG A 345 -12.47 -7.44 3.77
CA ARG A 345 -13.88 -7.45 3.36
C ARG A 345 -14.65 -8.54 4.11
N GLY A 346 -15.78 -8.15 4.72
CA GLY A 346 -16.79 -9.08 5.24
C GLY A 346 -17.94 -9.28 4.23
N ASN A 347 -19.09 -9.78 4.70
CA ASN A 347 -20.31 -9.86 3.89
C ASN A 347 -21.12 -8.56 3.88
N ALA A 348 -20.80 -7.63 4.79
CA ALA A 348 -21.45 -6.34 4.91
C ALA A 348 -21.05 -5.38 3.78
N ASN A 349 -22.00 -4.54 3.37
CA ASN A 349 -21.72 -3.38 2.53
C ASN A 349 -20.80 -2.40 3.27
N TYR A 350 -19.95 -1.72 2.52
CA TYR A 350 -19.04 -0.76 3.11
C TYR A 350 -18.72 0.40 2.18
N PHE A 351 -18.49 1.55 2.80
CA PHE A 351 -18.17 2.81 2.13
C PHE A 351 -16.74 3.21 2.44
N VAL A 352 -16.06 3.82 1.48
CA VAL A 352 -14.71 4.35 1.68
C VAL A 352 -14.79 5.86 1.72
N VAL A 353 -14.28 6.48 2.78
CA VAL A 353 -14.26 7.93 2.96
C VAL A 353 -12.83 8.42 2.95
N LEU A 354 -12.49 9.28 2.01
CA LEU A 354 -11.20 9.95 1.88
C LEU A 354 -11.32 11.38 2.37
N GLY A 355 -10.36 11.84 3.17
CA GLY A 355 -10.37 13.21 3.68
C GLY A 355 -9.23 13.51 4.64
N ASN A 356 -9.28 14.69 5.25
CA ASN A 356 -8.50 14.99 6.44
C ASN A 356 -9.41 14.95 7.68
N PHE A 357 -9.07 14.12 8.65
CA PHE A 357 -9.88 13.88 9.85
C PHE A 357 -9.04 14.12 11.10
N GLU A 358 -8.49 15.33 11.23
CA GLU A 358 -7.71 15.72 12.41
C GLU A 358 -8.59 16.11 13.61
N ASN A 359 -9.78 16.62 13.31
CA ASN A 359 -10.74 17.10 14.30
C ASN A 359 -11.78 16.03 14.64
N GLU A 360 -12.00 15.85 15.94
CA GLU A 360 -13.01 14.98 16.53
C GLU A 360 -14.43 15.28 16.04
N LEU A 361 -14.84 16.56 16.05
CA LEU A 361 -16.18 16.97 15.60
C LEU A 361 -16.44 16.63 14.13
N ILE A 362 -15.44 16.80 13.25
CA ILE A 362 -15.59 16.46 11.83
C ILE A 362 -15.74 14.94 11.69
N MET A 363 -15.04 14.17 12.51
CA MET A 363 -15.13 12.71 12.50
C MET A 363 -16.51 12.24 12.95
N SER A 364 -17.02 12.73 14.07
CA SER A 364 -18.36 12.39 14.56
C SER A 364 -19.44 12.80 13.57
N ASP A 365 -19.37 14.02 13.02
CA ASP A 365 -20.35 14.51 12.03
C ASP A 365 -20.40 13.61 10.78
N VAL A 366 -19.25 13.16 10.29
CA VAL A 366 -19.16 12.28 9.12
C VAL A 366 -19.63 10.87 9.45
N LEU A 367 -19.29 10.35 10.62
CA LEU A 367 -19.70 9.03 11.05
C LEU A 367 -21.21 8.96 11.32
N ASP A 368 -21.78 9.97 11.99
CA ASP A 368 -23.22 10.04 12.25
C ASP A 368 -24.03 10.30 10.97
N GLY A 369 -23.48 11.09 10.03
CA GLY A 369 -24.11 11.31 8.74
C GLY A 369 -24.09 10.11 7.79
N ILE A 370 -23.18 9.15 7.98
CA ILE A 370 -23.10 7.93 7.16
C ILE A 370 -23.76 6.74 7.86
N LEU A 371 -23.52 6.58 9.17
CA LEU A 371 -24.08 5.52 9.99
C LEU A 371 -25.37 6.02 10.65
N HIS A 372 -26.47 6.01 9.89
CA HIS A 372 -27.79 6.28 10.44
C HIS A 372 -28.15 5.24 11.53
N GLU A 373 -28.93 5.63 12.54
CA GLU A 373 -29.30 4.75 13.66
C GLU A 373 -29.98 3.43 13.25
N GLN A 374 -30.55 3.37 12.04
CA GLN A 374 -31.26 2.21 11.51
C GLN A 374 -30.35 1.24 10.72
N SER A 375 -29.18 1.67 10.25
CA SER A 375 -28.27 0.88 9.40
C SER A 375 -27.21 0.15 10.24
N THR A 376 -27.59 -0.94 10.90
CA THR A 376 -26.70 -1.67 11.84
C THR A 376 -25.60 -2.52 11.18
N ASN A 377 -25.66 -2.74 9.86
CA ASN A 377 -24.77 -3.67 9.16
C ASN A 377 -23.86 -3.01 8.12
N GLU A 378 -23.78 -1.68 8.10
CA GLU A 378 -22.91 -0.94 7.19
C GLU A 378 -21.56 -0.64 7.85
N LYS A 379 -20.49 -0.71 7.05
CA LYS A 379 -19.13 -0.44 7.52
C LYS A 379 -18.54 0.77 6.81
N VAL A 380 -17.68 1.50 7.50
CA VAL A 380 -17.01 2.69 6.99
C VAL A 380 -15.50 2.50 7.07
N VAL A 381 -14.83 2.64 5.94
CA VAL A 381 -13.36 2.60 5.85
C VAL A 381 -12.87 4.01 5.62
N ILE A 382 -12.15 4.56 6.58
CA ILE A 382 -11.62 5.91 6.49
C ILE A 382 -10.19 5.82 5.99
N LEU A 383 -9.92 6.44 4.83
CA LEU A 383 -8.58 6.55 4.26
C LEU A 383 -8.09 7.99 4.42
N ALA A 384 -7.40 8.23 5.54
CA ALA A 384 -6.91 9.55 5.92
C ALA A 384 -5.45 9.78 5.51
N ARG A 385 -5.09 11.05 5.31
CA ARG A 385 -3.72 11.46 4.93
C ARG A 385 -2.73 11.45 6.09
N SER A 386 -3.21 11.75 7.29
CA SER A 386 -2.45 11.86 8.52
C SER A 386 -2.87 10.74 9.48
N ALA A 387 -2.01 10.43 10.46
CA ALA A 387 -2.40 9.55 11.55
C ALA A 387 -3.53 10.18 12.38
N ALA A 388 -4.45 9.33 12.86
CA ALA A 388 -5.50 9.77 13.76
C ALA A 388 -4.87 10.41 15.01
N THR A 389 -5.36 11.60 15.36
CA THR A 389 -5.03 12.25 16.63
C THR A 389 -5.59 11.42 17.79
N PRO A 390 -5.02 11.52 19.01
CA PRO A 390 -5.49 10.72 20.15
C PRO A 390 -7.01 10.90 20.42
N LYS A 391 -7.53 12.10 20.18
CA LYS A 391 -8.97 12.40 20.28
C LYS A 391 -9.80 11.67 19.23
N VAL A 392 -9.35 11.67 17.97
CA VAL A 392 -10.03 10.94 16.90
C VAL A 392 -9.96 9.42 17.12
N THR A 393 -8.85 8.91 17.67
CA THR A 393 -8.76 7.50 18.04
C THR A 393 -9.70 7.13 19.18
N GLU A 394 -10.00 8.05 20.09
CA GLU A 394 -10.99 7.87 21.16
C GLU A 394 -12.38 7.69 20.55
N VAL A 395 -12.82 8.61 19.68
CA VAL A 395 -14.10 8.50 18.95
C VAL A 395 -14.20 7.22 18.14
N VAL A 396 -13.18 6.87 17.35
CA VAL A 396 -13.22 5.61 16.56
C VAL A 396 -13.27 4.38 17.47
N SER A 397 -12.74 4.47 18.69
CA SER A 397 -12.76 3.39 19.67
C SER A 397 -14.05 3.31 20.48
N ASP A 398 -14.94 4.29 20.37
CA ASP A 398 -16.25 4.27 21.02
C ASP A 398 -17.05 3.05 20.59
N TYR A 399 -17.85 2.52 21.52
CA TYR A 399 -18.60 1.28 21.31
C TYR A 399 -19.51 1.33 20.08
N LYS A 400 -20.03 2.53 19.73
CA LYS A 400 -20.88 2.79 18.57
C LYS A 400 -20.13 2.54 17.25
N TYR A 401 -18.85 2.90 17.18
CA TYR A 401 -18.08 2.91 15.93
C TYR A 401 -17.04 1.80 15.84
N LYS A 402 -16.62 1.21 16.96
CA LYS A 402 -15.50 0.25 17.05
C LYS A 402 -15.58 -0.93 16.08
N ASN A 403 -16.79 -1.42 15.79
CA ASN A 403 -17.00 -2.56 14.89
C ASN A 403 -17.39 -2.15 13.45
N CYS A 404 -17.75 -0.89 13.25
CA CYS A 404 -18.23 -0.36 11.99
C CYS A 404 -17.14 0.41 11.24
N VAL A 405 -16.20 1.03 11.96
CA VAL A 405 -15.22 1.95 11.40
C VAL A 405 -13.82 1.34 11.39
N THR A 406 -13.17 1.38 10.24
CA THR A 406 -11.75 1.04 10.10
C THR A 406 -10.97 2.25 9.63
N TYR A 407 -10.00 2.70 10.43
CA TYR A 407 -9.14 3.82 10.09
C TYR A 407 -7.83 3.36 9.45
N LEU A 408 -7.57 3.82 8.22
CA LEU A 408 -6.36 3.55 7.45
C LEU A 408 -5.67 4.88 7.11
N VAL A 409 -4.35 4.90 7.26
CA VAL A 409 -3.53 6.02 6.78
C VAL A 409 -2.94 5.67 5.42
N GLY A 410 -3.18 6.54 4.46
CA GLY A 410 -2.74 6.37 3.08
C GLY A 410 -3.23 7.49 2.17
N SER A 411 -2.76 7.49 0.93
CA SER A 411 -3.18 8.46 -0.07
C SER A 411 -4.08 7.82 -1.11
N GLY A 412 -5.21 8.45 -1.41
CA GLY A 412 -6.08 8.06 -2.53
C GLY A 412 -5.43 8.13 -3.92
N MET A 413 -4.21 8.66 -4.04
CA MET A 413 -3.45 8.65 -5.30
C MET A 413 -2.61 7.39 -5.48
N LYS A 414 -2.29 6.67 -4.40
CA LYS A 414 -1.39 5.52 -4.43
C LYS A 414 -2.19 4.23 -4.56
N LYS A 415 -1.94 3.47 -5.63
CA LYS A 415 -2.51 2.13 -5.84
C LYS A 415 -2.44 1.20 -4.61
N PRO A 416 -1.30 1.04 -3.90
CA PRO A 416 -1.26 0.14 -2.74
C PRO A 416 -2.20 0.56 -1.61
N ASP A 417 -2.44 1.86 -1.41
CA ASP A 417 -3.36 2.34 -0.37
C ASP A 417 -4.82 2.10 -0.76
N LEU A 418 -5.15 2.24 -2.06
CA LEU A 418 -6.47 1.87 -2.60
C LEU A 418 -6.71 0.35 -2.53
N GLU A 419 -5.67 -0.47 -2.73
CA GLU A 419 -5.73 -1.92 -2.51
C GLU A 419 -5.94 -2.27 -1.04
N ARG A 420 -5.26 -1.58 -0.11
CA ARG A 420 -5.44 -1.77 1.34
C ARG A 420 -6.86 -1.43 1.80
N ALA A 421 -7.48 -0.41 1.22
CA ALA A 421 -8.87 -0.02 1.48
C ALA A 421 -9.89 -0.83 0.66
N GLN A 422 -9.44 -1.73 -0.22
CA GLN A 422 -10.28 -2.58 -1.08
C GLN A 422 -11.27 -1.80 -1.98
N VAL A 423 -10.89 -0.59 -2.42
CA VAL A 423 -11.81 0.37 -3.07
C VAL A 423 -12.63 -0.20 -4.23
N LYS A 424 -12.08 -1.15 -5.01
CA LYS A 424 -12.79 -1.81 -6.13
C LYS A 424 -14.10 -2.51 -5.76
N HIS A 425 -14.26 -2.87 -4.49
CA HIS A 425 -15.43 -3.59 -3.99
C HIS A 425 -16.25 -2.74 -3.01
N ALA A 426 -15.94 -1.45 -2.86
CA ALA A 426 -16.70 -0.55 -2.03
C ALA A 426 -18.05 -0.25 -2.68
N SER A 427 -19.09 -0.06 -1.87
CA SER A 427 -20.42 0.32 -2.34
C SER A 427 -20.41 1.75 -2.90
N ALA A 428 -19.66 2.66 -2.27
CA ALA A 428 -19.37 3.99 -2.79
C ALA A 428 -18.09 4.56 -2.15
N VAL A 429 -17.55 5.59 -2.81
CA VAL A 429 -16.36 6.33 -2.36
C VAL A 429 -16.69 7.80 -2.18
N TYR A 430 -16.50 8.31 -0.97
CA TYR A 430 -16.68 9.72 -0.63
C TYR A 430 -15.33 10.43 -0.54
N VAL A 431 -15.15 11.54 -1.25
CA VAL A 431 -13.96 12.39 -1.17
C VAL A 431 -14.35 13.73 -0.56
N LEU A 432 -13.88 13.97 0.66
CA LEU A 432 -14.22 15.14 1.45
C LEU A 432 -13.08 16.17 1.44
N GLY A 433 -13.36 17.39 0.97
CA GLY A 433 -12.47 18.53 1.10
C GLY A 433 -12.28 19.00 2.54
N ASP A 434 -11.03 19.30 2.90
CA ASP A 434 -10.67 19.79 4.23
C ASP A 434 -11.06 21.27 4.38
N ARG A 435 -12.03 21.55 5.26
CA ARG A 435 -12.49 22.92 5.54
C ARG A 435 -11.42 23.80 6.20
N GLY A 436 -10.48 23.19 6.92
CA GLY A 436 -9.38 23.86 7.62
C GLY A 436 -8.15 24.13 6.76
N ALA A 437 -8.16 23.74 5.48
CA ALA A 437 -7.03 23.95 4.58
C ALA A 437 -6.70 25.43 4.41
N SER A 438 -5.40 25.77 4.48
CA SER A 438 -4.90 27.14 4.31
C SER A 438 -5.18 27.70 2.91
N ASP A 439 -5.11 26.84 1.89
CA ASP A 439 -5.45 27.16 0.51
C ASP A 439 -6.52 26.19 0.01
N ARG A 440 -7.75 26.70 -0.08
CA ARG A 440 -8.93 25.93 -0.50
C ARG A 440 -8.83 25.47 -1.95
N ARG A 441 -8.28 26.30 -2.83
CA ARG A 441 -8.15 25.99 -4.26
C ARG A 441 -7.18 24.84 -4.47
N ARG A 442 -6.01 24.89 -3.81
CA ARG A 442 -5.05 23.78 -3.86
C ARG A 442 -5.61 22.49 -3.29
N GLU A 443 -6.45 22.55 -2.26
CA GLU A 443 -7.07 21.35 -1.71
C GLU A 443 -8.07 20.73 -2.68
N ASP A 444 -8.91 21.54 -3.34
CA ASP A 444 -9.83 21.05 -4.37
C ASP A 444 -9.09 20.51 -5.60
N GLU A 445 -8.04 21.18 -6.07
CA GLU A 445 -7.17 20.68 -7.17
C GLU A 445 -6.60 19.31 -6.82
N ARG A 446 -6.16 19.10 -5.56
CA ARG A 446 -5.71 17.79 -5.07
C ARG A 446 -6.83 16.77 -5.00
N ASN A 447 -8.04 17.16 -4.62
CA ASN A 447 -9.22 16.29 -4.63
C ASN A 447 -9.57 15.83 -6.04
N THR A 448 -9.57 16.73 -7.02
CA THR A 448 -9.76 16.39 -8.43
C THR A 448 -8.75 15.32 -8.89
N LEU A 449 -7.48 15.49 -8.55
CA LEU A 449 -6.45 14.49 -8.87
C LEU A 449 -6.68 13.14 -8.15
N ARG A 450 -7.15 13.13 -6.90
CA ARG A 450 -7.49 11.90 -6.16
C ARG A 450 -8.64 11.17 -6.83
N VAL A 451 -9.68 11.91 -7.22
CA VAL A 451 -10.86 11.39 -7.90
C VAL A 451 -10.46 10.71 -9.21
N TRP A 452 -9.64 11.35 -10.03
CA TRP A 452 -9.13 10.75 -11.27
C TRP A 452 -8.29 9.50 -11.02
N ALA A 453 -7.46 9.49 -9.96
CA ALA A 453 -6.69 8.32 -9.59
C ALA A 453 -7.59 7.15 -9.15
N ILE A 454 -8.64 7.42 -8.38
CA ILE A 454 -9.63 6.43 -7.95
C ILE A 454 -10.41 5.91 -9.15
N ARG A 455 -10.91 6.79 -10.03
CA ARG A 455 -11.66 6.40 -11.24
C ARG A 455 -10.83 5.52 -12.17
N ASN A 456 -9.53 5.80 -12.31
CA ASN A 456 -8.61 4.96 -13.09
C ASN A 456 -8.38 3.58 -12.42
N TYR A 457 -8.37 3.52 -11.09
CA TYR A 457 -8.17 2.27 -10.34
C TYR A 457 -9.45 1.41 -10.24
N ALA A 458 -10.60 2.03 -10.06
CA ALA A 458 -11.92 1.43 -9.86
C ALA A 458 -12.97 2.18 -10.70
N PRO A 459 -13.18 1.78 -11.97
CA PRO A 459 -14.06 2.52 -12.88
C PRO A 459 -15.56 2.32 -12.60
N ASP A 460 -15.94 1.21 -11.96
CA ASP A 460 -17.35 0.85 -11.75
C ASP A 460 -17.92 1.34 -10.41
N VAL A 461 -17.06 1.89 -9.54
CA VAL A 461 -17.45 2.30 -8.19
C VAL A 461 -17.96 3.73 -8.21
N PRO A 462 -19.13 4.02 -7.61
CA PRO A 462 -19.65 5.38 -7.60
C PRO A 462 -18.82 6.28 -6.69
N ILE A 463 -18.51 7.48 -7.17
CA ILE A 463 -17.65 8.46 -6.50
C ILE A 463 -18.46 9.72 -6.23
N PHE A 464 -18.47 10.14 -4.96
CA PHE A 464 -19.11 11.35 -4.48
C PHE A 464 -18.06 12.31 -3.94
N VAL A 465 -18.08 13.56 -4.40
CA VAL A 465 -17.04 14.54 -4.05
C VAL A 465 -17.66 15.78 -3.45
N ARG A 466 -17.05 16.24 -2.36
CA ARG A 466 -17.39 17.52 -1.73
C ARG A 466 -16.28 18.53 -2.01
N ASN A 467 -16.62 19.55 -2.79
CA ASN A 467 -15.73 20.67 -3.13
C ASN A 467 -15.92 21.85 -2.18
N LEU A 468 -14.85 22.63 -2.00
CA LEU A 468 -14.86 23.86 -1.22
C LEU A 468 -15.23 25.07 -2.09
N LEU A 469 -14.79 25.07 -3.35
CA LEU A 469 -15.00 26.13 -4.33
C LEU A 469 -15.83 25.62 -5.52
N PRO A 470 -16.64 26.50 -6.12
CA PRO A 470 -17.48 26.14 -7.27
C PRO A 470 -16.69 25.98 -8.57
N ASP A 471 -15.58 26.69 -8.71
CA ASP A 471 -14.73 26.65 -9.91
C ASP A 471 -14.19 25.24 -10.18
N SER A 472 -14.11 24.39 -9.14
CA SER A 472 -13.55 23.05 -9.18
C SER A 472 -14.50 21.98 -9.73
N GLU A 473 -15.82 22.23 -9.62
CA GLU A 473 -16.89 21.28 -9.92
C GLU A 473 -16.93 20.82 -11.39
N PRO A 474 -16.81 21.71 -12.40
CA PRO A 474 -16.85 21.31 -13.81
C PRO A 474 -15.76 20.32 -14.22
N TYR A 475 -14.61 20.34 -13.54
CA TYR A 475 -13.50 19.41 -13.81
C TYR A 475 -13.78 18.00 -13.30
N GLN A 476 -14.72 17.86 -12.36
CA GLN A 476 -15.04 16.59 -11.71
C GLN A 476 -16.32 15.98 -12.26
N GLU A 477 -17.30 16.78 -12.69
CA GLU A 477 -18.61 16.32 -13.21
C GLU A 477 -18.52 15.21 -14.26
N MET A 478 -17.50 15.21 -15.11
CA MET A 478 -17.32 14.16 -16.14
C MET A 478 -16.81 12.82 -15.58
N THR A 479 -16.34 12.79 -14.34
CA THR A 479 -15.65 11.65 -13.72
C THR A 479 -16.33 11.09 -12.48
N VAL A 480 -17.20 11.88 -11.85
CA VAL A 480 -17.89 11.55 -10.60
C VAL A 480 -19.38 11.44 -10.84
N ASP A 481 -20.05 10.65 -10.02
CA ASP A 481 -21.50 10.48 -10.08
C ASP A 481 -22.22 11.70 -9.50
N ALA A 482 -21.65 12.31 -8.46
CA ALA A 482 -22.07 13.65 -8.02
C ALA A 482 -20.92 14.45 -7.41
N SER A 483 -20.85 15.73 -7.79
CA SER A 483 -20.07 16.77 -7.13
C SER A 483 -21.01 17.66 -6.33
N ILE A 484 -20.61 18.04 -5.12
CA ILE A 484 -21.35 18.99 -4.29
C ILE A 484 -20.39 20.08 -3.81
N CYS A 485 -20.61 21.31 -4.28
CA CYS A 485 -19.97 22.48 -3.71
C CYS A 485 -20.84 23.08 -2.58
N VAL A 486 -20.40 22.94 -1.33
CA VAL A 486 -21.14 23.47 -0.17
C VAL A 486 -21.20 24.99 -0.15
N GLY A 487 -20.20 25.68 -0.70
CA GLY A 487 -20.21 27.14 -0.85
C GLY A 487 -21.39 27.63 -1.69
N ASN A 488 -21.54 27.05 -2.90
CA ASN A 488 -22.68 27.30 -3.78
C ASN A 488 -24.00 26.94 -3.14
N LEU A 489 -24.12 25.74 -2.54
CA LEU A 489 -25.37 25.33 -1.91
C LEU A 489 -25.77 26.29 -0.78
N LYS A 490 -24.81 26.69 0.05
CA LYS A 490 -25.03 27.68 1.11
C LYS A 490 -25.49 29.02 0.54
N GLN A 491 -24.85 29.51 -0.53
CA GLN A 491 -25.24 30.77 -1.17
C GLN A 491 -26.61 30.68 -1.85
N LEU A 492 -26.93 29.54 -2.46
CA LEU A 492 -28.23 29.27 -3.06
C LEU A 492 -29.32 29.28 -2.00
N ILE A 493 -29.13 28.56 -0.89
CA ILE A 493 -30.07 28.53 0.23
C ILE A 493 -30.25 29.95 0.77
N LEU A 494 -29.16 30.70 1.04
CA LEU A 494 -29.25 32.09 1.52
C LEU A 494 -29.92 33.04 0.51
N GLY A 495 -29.74 32.82 -0.79
CA GLY A 495 -30.41 33.59 -1.83
C GLY A 495 -31.91 33.29 -1.91
N LEU A 496 -32.30 32.03 -1.67
CA LEU A 496 -33.69 31.59 -1.60
C LEU A 496 -34.36 31.95 -0.27
N THR A 497 -33.59 32.03 0.82
CA THR A 497 -34.05 32.36 2.17
C THR A 497 -33.54 33.75 2.57
N VAL A 498 -34.28 34.80 2.21
CA VAL A 498 -33.97 36.16 2.69
C VAL A 498 -34.26 36.34 4.19
N ILE A 499 -34.81 35.36 4.92
CA ILE A 499 -35.16 35.54 6.33
C ILE A 499 -34.84 34.29 7.18
N HIS A 500 -34.09 34.56 8.25
CA HIS A 500 -33.79 33.78 9.45
C HIS A 500 -32.93 32.51 9.36
N THR A 501 -31.79 32.57 10.06
CA THR A 501 -31.04 31.42 10.55
C THR A 501 -31.70 30.91 11.84
N ALA A 502 -32.13 29.65 11.86
CA ALA A 502 -32.53 28.96 13.09
C ALA A 502 -31.35 28.15 13.64
N SER A 503 -31.09 28.27 14.94
CA SER A 503 -30.14 27.44 15.68
C SER A 503 -30.87 26.26 16.32
N SER A 504 -30.22 25.09 16.30
CA SER A 504 -30.72 23.87 16.90
C SER A 504 -30.39 23.85 18.39
N GLU A 505 -31.39 24.00 19.25
CA GLU A 505 -31.31 23.58 20.66
C GLU A 505 -32.49 22.65 20.96
N SER A 506 -32.17 21.44 21.40
CA SER A 506 -33.08 20.35 21.71
C SER A 506 -33.61 20.47 23.14
N SER A 507 -34.29 21.58 23.43
CA SER A 507 -35.01 21.80 24.68
C SER A 507 -36.41 22.29 24.32
N TYR A 508 -37.38 21.39 24.30
CA TYR A 508 -38.77 21.70 23.98
C TYR A 508 -39.50 22.21 25.23
N GLU A 509 -39.22 23.43 25.68
CA GLU A 509 -39.94 24.03 26.81
C GLU A 509 -41.25 24.70 26.35
N THR A 510 -41.34 25.10 25.09
CA THR A 510 -42.44 25.86 24.54
C THR A 510 -43.16 25.15 23.39
N LEU A 511 -44.44 25.50 23.19
CA LEU A 511 -45.30 24.91 22.15
C LEU A 511 -44.75 25.08 20.72
N TRP A 512 -44.11 26.21 20.43
CA TRP A 512 -43.56 26.46 19.10
C TRP A 512 -42.30 25.63 18.84
N GLU A 513 -41.49 25.35 19.86
CA GLU A 513 -40.33 24.47 19.75
C GLU A 513 -40.77 23.04 19.44
N ALA A 514 -41.84 22.55 20.09
CA ALA A 514 -42.38 21.22 19.81
C ALA A 514 -42.90 21.10 18.36
N GLN A 515 -43.59 22.12 17.85
CA GLN A 515 -44.03 22.18 16.45
C GLN A 515 -42.84 22.28 15.48
N TYR A 516 -41.81 23.03 15.84
CA TYR A 516 -40.57 23.13 15.06
C TYR A 516 -39.84 21.79 15.02
N GLY A 517 -39.76 21.07 16.15
CA GLY A 517 -39.17 19.74 16.24
C GLY A 517 -39.89 18.72 15.36
N ASP A 518 -41.23 18.76 15.35
CA ASP A 518 -42.06 17.92 14.47
C ASP A 518 -41.81 18.21 12.98
N GLY A 519 -41.61 19.49 12.64
CA GLY A 519 -41.21 19.93 11.30
C GLY A 519 -39.79 19.49 10.93
N PHE A 520 -38.85 19.56 11.88
CA PHE A 520 -37.43 19.26 11.70
C PHE A 520 -37.16 17.78 11.39
N GLY A 521 -37.98 16.88 11.93
CA GLY A 521 -37.85 15.44 11.68
C GLY A 521 -38.24 15.01 10.26
N ASN A 522 -38.75 15.91 9.41
CA ASN A 522 -39.13 15.57 8.05
C ASN A 522 -37.91 15.48 7.12
N GLU A 523 -37.78 14.36 6.42
CA GLU A 523 -36.74 14.07 5.44
C GLU A 523 -37.34 13.85 4.04
N ILE A 524 -36.50 13.90 3.01
CA ILE A 524 -36.90 13.72 1.61
C ILE A 524 -36.60 12.28 1.19
N PHE A 525 -37.61 11.57 0.73
CA PHE A 525 -37.51 10.21 0.24
C PHE A 525 -37.88 10.12 -1.25
N VAL A 526 -37.28 9.17 -1.94
CA VAL A 526 -37.65 8.81 -3.31
C VAL A 526 -38.12 7.38 -3.30
N VAL A 527 -39.38 7.17 -3.68
CA VAL A 527 -40.07 5.88 -3.57
C VAL A 527 -40.66 5.50 -4.93
N PRO A 528 -40.63 4.21 -5.33
CA PRO A 528 -41.29 3.77 -6.56
C PRO A 528 -42.78 4.11 -6.55
N MET A 529 -43.29 4.46 -7.72
CA MET A 529 -44.70 4.78 -7.90
C MET A 529 -45.59 3.57 -7.58
N ASN A 530 -46.65 3.82 -6.81
CA ASN A 530 -47.66 2.78 -6.59
C ASN A 530 -48.59 2.67 -7.82
N PRO A 531 -48.79 1.48 -8.40
CA PRO A 531 -49.65 1.28 -9.57
C PRO A 531 -51.09 1.79 -9.41
N VAL A 532 -51.60 1.91 -8.19
CA VAL A 532 -52.95 2.42 -7.89
C VAL A 532 -53.15 3.86 -8.37
N PHE A 533 -52.09 4.68 -8.36
CA PHE A 533 -52.16 6.08 -8.77
C PHE A 533 -51.70 6.29 -10.22
N ALA A 534 -51.33 5.23 -10.95
CA ALA A 534 -50.93 5.35 -12.34
C ALA A 534 -52.12 5.74 -13.23
N GLY A 535 -51.90 6.69 -14.13
CA GLY A 535 -52.95 7.28 -14.96
C GLY A 535 -53.73 8.43 -14.30
N THR A 536 -53.48 8.74 -13.03
CA THR A 536 -54.04 9.93 -12.37
C THR A 536 -53.13 11.15 -12.54
N SER A 537 -53.70 12.36 -12.40
CA SER A 537 -52.89 13.58 -12.43
C SER A 537 -52.08 13.75 -11.15
N PHE A 538 -50.89 14.34 -11.24
CA PHE A 538 -50.02 14.55 -10.08
C PHE A 538 -50.73 15.31 -8.94
N ASN A 539 -51.56 16.31 -9.26
CA ASN A 539 -52.30 17.07 -8.27
C ASN A 539 -53.35 16.24 -7.51
N GLU A 540 -54.07 15.36 -8.22
CA GLU A 540 -55.08 14.51 -7.59
C GLU A 540 -54.44 13.47 -6.68
N ALA A 541 -53.34 12.86 -7.14
CA ALA A 541 -52.55 11.93 -6.34
C ALA A 541 -51.96 12.61 -5.10
N SER A 542 -51.33 13.78 -5.27
CA SER A 542 -50.75 14.56 -4.16
C SER A 542 -51.81 14.95 -3.12
N CYS A 543 -52.99 15.40 -3.55
CA CYS A 543 -54.09 15.74 -2.65
C CYS A 543 -54.58 14.52 -1.87
N TYR A 544 -54.74 13.37 -2.53
CA TYR A 544 -55.18 12.13 -1.88
C TYR A 544 -54.15 11.62 -0.87
N VAL A 545 -52.87 11.57 -1.27
CA VAL A 545 -51.76 11.11 -0.45
C VAL A 545 -51.61 11.99 0.79
N PHE A 546 -51.73 13.30 0.65
CA PHE A 546 -51.75 14.21 1.80
C PHE A 546 -52.96 13.97 2.70
N ALA A 547 -54.17 13.92 2.12
CA ALA A 547 -55.40 13.78 2.91
C ALA A 547 -55.52 12.45 3.66
N LYS A 548 -54.97 11.35 3.12
CA LYS A 548 -55.10 10.00 3.68
C LYS A 548 -53.87 9.49 4.40
N LEU A 549 -52.67 9.82 3.91
CA LEU A 549 -51.42 9.28 4.43
C LEU A 549 -50.59 10.35 5.15
N GLN A 550 -51.00 11.62 5.10
CA GLN A 550 -50.26 12.75 5.68
C GLN A 550 -48.83 12.87 5.10
N LEU A 551 -48.62 12.39 3.87
CA LEU A 551 -47.35 12.50 3.17
C LEU A 551 -47.40 13.64 2.16
N ASN A 552 -46.29 14.37 2.03
CA ASN A 552 -46.20 15.51 1.12
C ASN A 552 -45.45 15.12 -0.16
N MET A 553 -46.16 15.02 -1.29
CA MET A 553 -45.53 14.84 -2.61
C MET A 553 -45.00 16.18 -3.14
N ILE A 554 -43.70 16.25 -3.42
CA ILE A 554 -43.04 17.49 -3.91
C ILE A 554 -42.65 17.40 -5.39
N GLY A 555 -42.52 16.20 -5.95
CA GLY A 555 -42.18 16.01 -7.35
C GLY A 555 -42.18 14.57 -7.81
N VAL A 556 -41.80 14.37 -9.07
CA VAL A 556 -41.71 13.06 -9.73
C VAL A 556 -40.35 12.96 -10.42
N ARG A 557 -39.68 11.83 -10.25
CA ARG A 557 -38.44 11.48 -10.94
C ARG A 557 -38.80 10.57 -12.12
N VAL A 558 -38.54 11.06 -13.32
CA VAL A 558 -38.99 10.47 -14.59
C VAL A 558 -37.77 10.17 -15.45
N TYR A 559 -37.78 9.05 -16.15
CA TYR A 559 -36.73 8.75 -17.12
C TYR A 559 -36.99 9.48 -18.44
N SER A 560 -36.03 10.32 -18.87
CA SER A 560 -36.09 11.04 -20.14
C SER A 560 -35.28 10.31 -21.19
N MET A 561 -35.94 9.93 -22.29
CA MET A 561 -35.26 9.31 -23.44
C MET A 561 -34.32 10.27 -24.16
N GLU A 562 -34.52 11.59 -24.06
CA GLU A 562 -33.67 12.58 -24.74
C GLU A 562 -32.29 12.70 -24.10
N THR A 563 -32.21 12.57 -22.77
CA THR A 563 -30.96 12.71 -22.00
C THR A 563 -30.40 11.39 -21.49
N ASP A 564 -31.07 10.27 -21.76
CA ASP A 564 -30.76 8.93 -21.22
C ASP A 564 -30.53 8.97 -19.69
N SER A 565 -31.31 9.82 -19.01
CA SER A 565 -31.13 10.11 -17.59
C SER A 565 -32.46 10.35 -16.90
N ARG A 566 -32.50 10.11 -15.59
CA ARG A 566 -33.67 10.42 -14.76
C ARG A 566 -33.64 11.91 -14.38
N ILE A 567 -34.71 12.62 -14.72
CA ILE A 567 -34.91 14.04 -14.42
C ILE A 567 -35.95 14.17 -13.31
N ILE A 568 -35.75 15.11 -12.39
CA ILE A 568 -36.73 15.41 -11.35
C ILE A 568 -37.59 16.59 -11.82
N LEU A 569 -38.90 16.36 -11.91
CA LEU A 569 -39.91 17.38 -12.16
C LEU A 569 -40.53 17.80 -10.83
N LEU A 570 -40.23 19.03 -10.40
CA LEU A 570 -40.80 19.62 -9.20
C LEU A 570 -42.20 20.18 -9.50
N ASN A 571 -43.19 19.70 -8.76
CA ASN A 571 -44.61 20.08 -8.90
C ASN A 571 -45.09 20.24 -10.36
N PRO A 572 -45.16 19.14 -11.15
CA PRO A 572 -45.49 19.21 -12.57
C PRO A 572 -46.97 19.58 -12.86
N GLY A 573 -47.81 19.70 -11.83
CA GLY A 573 -49.18 20.18 -11.94
C GLY A 573 -50.17 19.17 -12.54
N LYS A 574 -51.34 19.65 -12.97
CA LYS A 574 -52.42 18.81 -13.52
C LYS A 574 -52.13 18.20 -14.89
N ALA A 575 -51.23 18.81 -15.67
CA ALA A 575 -50.93 18.38 -17.04
C ALA A 575 -50.13 17.07 -17.09
N TYR A 576 -49.43 16.75 -16.00
CA TYR A 576 -48.61 15.56 -15.90
C TYR A 576 -49.41 14.40 -15.33
N ILE A 577 -49.41 13.29 -16.07
CA ILE A 577 -50.08 12.05 -15.74
C ILE A 577 -49.02 11.08 -15.26
N LEU A 578 -49.22 10.49 -14.08
CA LEU A 578 -48.26 9.59 -13.46
C LEU A 578 -48.20 8.25 -14.20
N ALA A 579 -47.00 7.76 -14.47
CA ALA A 579 -46.72 6.46 -15.07
C ALA A 579 -46.26 5.43 -14.01
N ASN A 580 -46.38 4.14 -14.32
CA ASN A 580 -45.95 3.05 -13.42
C ASN A 580 -44.43 3.02 -13.18
N GLU A 581 -43.66 3.51 -14.14
CA GLU A 581 -42.18 3.49 -14.08
C GLU A 581 -41.61 4.72 -13.36
N ASP A 582 -42.46 5.68 -13.02
CA ASP A 582 -42.06 6.89 -12.32
C ASP A 582 -41.65 6.58 -10.87
N GLU A 583 -40.88 7.48 -10.28
CA GLU A 583 -40.62 7.49 -8.84
C GLU A 583 -41.10 8.80 -8.25
N VAL A 584 -41.72 8.74 -7.09
CA VAL A 584 -42.29 9.92 -6.42
C VAL A 584 -41.30 10.44 -5.40
N VAL A 585 -41.11 11.76 -5.39
CA VAL A 585 -40.34 12.46 -4.36
C VAL A 585 -41.30 12.94 -3.28
N LEU A 586 -41.12 12.40 -2.07
CA LEU A 586 -41.98 12.57 -0.91
C LEU A 586 -41.21 13.22 0.23
N VAL A 587 -41.92 13.92 1.11
CA VAL A 587 -41.42 14.39 2.41
C VAL A 587 -42.19 13.69 3.51
N SER A 588 -41.47 13.02 4.41
CA SER A 588 -42.02 12.28 5.56
C SER A 588 -41.03 12.22 6.72
N GLN A 589 -41.49 11.89 7.93
CA GLN A 589 -40.61 11.78 9.10
C GLN A 589 -39.82 10.47 9.15
N THR A 590 -40.38 9.39 8.62
CA THR A 590 -39.74 8.06 8.65
C THR A 590 -39.72 7.43 7.26
N GLU A 591 -38.71 6.58 7.03
CA GLU A 591 -38.63 5.74 5.83
C GLU A 591 -39.79 4.73 5.77
N SER A 592 -40.26 4.24 6.93
CA SER A 592 -41.42 3.35 6.99
C SER A 592 -42.69 4.00 6.43
N ASP A 593 -42.93 5.28 6.74
CA ASP A 593 -44.10 6.00 6.22
C ASP A 593 -43.98 6.26 4.71
N ALA A 594 -42.76 6.59 4.24
CA ALA A 594 -42.48 6.70 2.81
C ALA A 594 -42.72 5.36 2.08
N SER A 595 -42.26 4.25 2.67
CA SER A 595 -42.46 2.90 2.10
C SER A 595 -43.92 2.45 2.13
N ALA A 596 -44.73 2.98 3.06
CA ALA A 596 -46.16 2.69 3.13
C ALA A 596 -46.87 3.14 1.85
N PHE A 597 -46.43 4.24 1.21
CA PHE A 597 -46.95 4.68 -0.09
C PHE A 597 -46.78 3.61 -1.17
N SER A 598 -45.58 3.03 -1.32
CA SER A 598 -45.34 1.95 -2.28
C SER A 598 -46.12 0.67 -1.97
N ASN A 599 -46.41 0.41 -0.69
CA ASN A 599 -47.05 -0.82 -0.22
C ASN A 599 -48.58 -0.73 -0.11
N LEU A 600 -49.22 0.37 -0.51
CA LEU A 600 -50.69 0.46 -0.49
C LEU A 600 -51.28 -0.68 -1.33
N ALA A 601 -52.02 -1.58 -0.67
CA ALA A 601 -52.75 -2.63 -1.32
C ALA A 601 -53.81 -2.03 -2.26
N SER A 602 -54.06 -2.70 -3.38
CA SER A 602 -55.07 -2.38 -4.39
C SER A 602 -56.50 -2.55 -3.86
N ILE A 603 -56.85 -1.85 -2.77
CA ILE A 603 -58.23 -1.78 -2.27
C ILE A 603 -58.90 -0.69 -3.09
N SER A 604 -59.58 -1.14 -4.16
CA SER A 604 -60.63 -0.46 -4.92
C SER A 604 -60.80 1.03 -4.61
N LEU A 605 -59.92 1.86 -5.17
CA LEU A 605 -60.11 3.29 -5.27
C LEU A 605 -61.18 3.53 -6.33
N VAL A 606 -62.45 3.39 -5.94
CA VAL A 606 -63.54 4.08 -6.62
C VAL A 606 -63.33 5.56 -6.30
N ILE A 607 -62.56 6.23 -7.14
CA ILE A 607 -62.48 7.70 -7.17
C ILE A 607 -63.86 8.16 -7.61
N HIS A 608 -64.78 8.30 -6.66
CA HIS A 608 -66.04 8.97 -6.91
C HIS A 608 -65.72 10.43 -7.22
N GLN A 609 -66.01 10.82 -8.47
CA GLN A 609 -66.16 12.19 -8.91
C GLN A 609 -67.10 12.92 -7.95
N THR A 610 -66.52 13.61 -6.97
CA THR A 610 -67.19 14.64 -6.19
C THR A 610 -66.12 15.65 -5.79
N TYR A 611 -65.77 16.51 -6.75
CA TYR A 611 -65.66 17.97 -6.60
C TYR A 611 -65.83 18.62 -7.97
#